data_AF-A0A2S6SB57-F1
#
_entry.id   AF-A0A2S6SB57-F1
#
_cell.length_a   1.000
_cell.length_b   1.000
_cell.length_c   1.000
_cell.angle_alpha   90.00
_cell.angle_beta   90.00
_cell.angle_gamma   90.00
#
_symmetry.space_group_name_H-M   'P 1'
#
loop_
_entity.id
_entity.type
_entity.pdbx_description
1 polymer ?
#
loop_
_entity_poly.entity_id
_entity_poly.type
_entity_poly.pdbx_seq_one_letter_code
_entity_poly.pdbx_strand_id
1 'polypeptide(L)'
;MPNIKDHLRYMNLAQEKSRNFLGWTHPNPSVGCVIVDYKNISRGRIISFGVTGKSGRPHAEEVALKKINNVSKDMIMYLTLEPCFHKSRFSPCVDQIINSGIKKIFIASLDPDNRTHNKSIKKLKKNNIKVY
;
A
#
# COMPACT_ATOMS: atom_id res chain seq x y z
N MET A 1 -0.59 -1.75 20.87
CA MET A 1 -0.60 -1.21 19.50
C MET A 1 0.82 -0.78 19.15
N PRO A 2 1.25 -0.86 17.88
CA PRO A 2 2.55 -0.35 17.46
C PRO A 2 2.72 1.13 17.85
N ASN A 3 3.94 1.53 18.18
CA ASN A 3 4.24 2.94 18.44
C ASN A 3 4.59 3.67 17.13
N ILE A 4 4.75 5.00 17.19
CA ILE A 4 5.06 5.80 16.00
C ILE A 4 6.38 5.41 15.33
N LYS A 5 7.40 4.97 16.11
CA LYS A 5 8.69 4.53 15.57
C LYS A 5 8.53 3.24 14.74
N ASP A 6 7.64 2.33 15.14
CA ASP A 6 7.34 1.13 14.37
C ASP A 6 6.71 1.48 13.02
N HIS A 7 5.74 2.41 12.99
CA HIS A 7 5.12 2.87 11.74
C HIS A 7 6.14 3.52 10.80
N LEU A 8 6.99 4.40 11.32
CA LEU A 8 8.05 5.06 10.54
C LEU A 8 9.05 4.04 9.98
N ARG A 9 9.43 3.03 10.77
CA ARG A 9 10.33 1.95 10.30
C ARG A 9 9.76 1.24 9.07
N TYR A 10 8.48 0.89 9.08
CA TYR A 10 7.86 0.17 7.97
C TYR A 10 7.60 1.06 6.76
N MET A 11 7.25 2.33 6.98
CA MET A 11 7.14 3.29 5.89
C MET A 11 8.52 3.55 5.24
N ASN A 12 9.58 3.72 6.04
CA ASN A 12 10.95 3.88 5.54
C ASN A 12 11.40 2.68 4.72
N LEU A 13 11.05 1.46 5.15
CA LEU A 13 11.31 0.26 4.37
C LEU A 13 10.55 0.28 3.03
N ALA A 14 9.28 0.69 3.02
CA ALA A 14 8.51 0.82 1.77
C ALA A 14 9.15 1.83 0.81
N GLN A 15 9.64 2.97 1.32
CA GLN A 15 10.36 3.97 0.53
C GLN A 15 11.72 3.47 0.03
N GLU A 16 12.47 2.73 0.85
CA GLU A 16 13.74 2.14 0.42
C GLU A 16 13.52 1.17 -0.74
N LYS A 17 12.50 0.32 -0.64
CA LYS A 17 12.11 -0.60 -1.72
C LYS A 17 11.72 0.14 -2.99
N SER A 18 10.98 1.26 -2.89
CA SER A 18 10.60 2.05 -4.07
C SER A 18 11.78 2.80 -4.69
N ARG A 19 12.71 3.32 -3.88
CA ARG A 19 13.91 4.02 -4.37
C ARG A 19 14.77 3.14 -5.29
N ASN A 20 14.87 1.84 -5.00
CA ASN A 20 15.61 0.89 -5.83
C ASN A 20 15.02 0.67 -7.24
N PHE A 21 13.81 1.18 -7.50
CA PHE A 21 13.09 1.05 -8.78
C PHE A 21 12.88 2.39 -9.50
N LEU A 22 13.51 3.48 -9.01
CA LEU A 22 13.54 4.74 -9.73
C LEU A 22 14.18 4.56 -11.12
N GLY A 23 13.58 5.19 -12.13
CA GLY A 23 13.99 5.05 -13.54
C GLY A 23 13.49 3.80 -14.26
N TRP A 24 12.97 2.79 -13.54
CA TRP A 24 12.51 1.52 -14.13
C TRP A 24 11.00 1.41 -14.33
N THR A 25 10.24 2.30 -13.68
CA THR A 25 8.78 2.19 -13.53
C THR A 25 7.98 3.08 -14.49
N HIS A 26 8.67 3.86 -15.34
CA HIS A 26 8.03 4.70 -16.34
C HIS A 26 7.03 3.87 -17.19
N PRO A 27 5.80 4.36 -17.47
CA PRO A 27 5.31 5.73 -17.23
C PRO A 27 4.76 6.02 -15.83
N ASN A 28 4.73 5.05 -14.92
CA ASN A 28 4.14 5.21 -13.59
C ASN A 28 5.20 5.57 -12.53
N PRO A 29 4.79 6.13 -11.38
CA PRO A 29 5.72 6.40 -10.28
C PRO A 29 6.26 5.11 -9.67
N SER A 30 7.45 5.19 -9.07
CA SER A 30 7.97 4.11 -8.24
C SER A 30 7.31 4.13 -6.87
N VAL A 31 6.34 3.24 -6.66
CA VAL A 31 5.64 3.07 -5.38
C VAL A 31 6.13 1.80 -4.69
N GLY A 32 6.31 1.86 -3.37
CA GLY A 32 6.56 0.74 -2.48
C GLY A 32 5.39 0.49 -1.53
N CYS A 33 5.12 -0.79 -1.25
CA CYS A 33 4.07 -1.29 -0.37
C CYS A 33 4.65 -2.35 0.57
N VAL A 34 4.36 -2.29 1.86
CA VAL A 34 4.74 -3.29 2.87
C VAL A 34 3.51 -3.68 3.68
N ILE A 35 3.32 -4.98 3.92
CA ILE A 35 2.24 -5.51 4.76
C ILE A 35 2.85 -6.19 5.98
N VAL A 36 2.44 -5.74 7.16
CA VAL A 36 2.97 -6.18 8.45
C VAL A 36 1.85 -6.77 9.29
N ASP A 37 2.08 -7.96 9.85
CA ASP A 37 1.18 -8.62 10.79
C ASP A 37 1.65 -8.41 12.23
N TYR A 38 0.74 -7.97 13.09
CA TYR A 38 0.98 -7.71 14.51
C TYR A 38 0.34 -8.74 15.45
N LYS A 39 -0.23 -9.85 14.93
CA LYS A 39 -1.09 -10.79 15.68
C LYS A 39 -0.49 -11.34 16.98
N ASN A 40 0.83 -11.42 17.14
CA ASN A 40 1.48 -11.86 18.39
C ASN A 40 2.83 -11.18 18.67
N ILE A 41 3.21 -10.18 17.88
CA ILE A 41 4.55 -9.56 17.93
C ILE A 41 4.36 -8.06 17.96
N SER A 42 4.74 -7.41 19.05
CA SER A 42 4.58 -5.96 19.23
C SER A 42 5.29 -5.14 18.15
N ARG A 43 6.49 -5.58 17.75
CA ARG A 43 7.26 -4.97 16.65
C ARG A 43 6.66 -5.25 15.28
N GLY A 44 5.75 -6.21 15.14
CA GLY A 44 5.20 -6.69 13.87
C GLY A 44 6.17 -7.58 13.08
N ARG A 45 5.63 -8.39 12.17
CA ARG A 45 6.35 -9.23 11.22
C ARG A 45 5.95 -8.82 9.80
N ILE A 46 6.93 -8.55 8.94
CA ILE A 46 6.67 -8.32 7.51
C ILE A 46 6.21 -9.64 6.91
N ILE A 47 5.01 -9.67 6.35
CA ILE A 47 4.45 -10.85 5.68
C ILE A 47 4.58 -10.72 4.16
N SER A 48 4.53 -9.49 3.65
CA SER A 48 4.66 -9.24 2.22
C SER A 48 5.19 -7.84 1.94
N PHE A 49 5.79 -7.67 0.77
CA PHE A 49 6.13 -6.38 0.20
C PHE A 49 5.98 -6.42 -1.32
N GLY A 50 5.77 -5.24 -1.90
CA GLY A 50 5.66 -5.01 -3.33
C GLY A 50 6.26 -3.67 -3.73
N VAL A 51 6.73 -3.61 -4.96
CA VAL A 51 7.19 -2.39 -5.62
C VAL A 51 6.54 -2.37 -6.99
N THR A 52 6.27 -1.18 -7.52
CA THR A 52 5.79 -1.02 -8.89
C THR A 52 6.76 -1.70 -9.86
N GLY A 53 6.24 -2.58 -10.71
CA GLY A 53 7.04 -3.36 -11.63
C GLY A 53 7.65 -2.52 -12.76
N LYS A 54 8.59 -3.12 -13.50
CA LYS A 54 9.18 -2.51 -14.70
C LYS A 54 8.06 -2.13 -15.67
N SER A 55 8.23 -1.00 -16.36
CA SER A 55 7.21 -0.44 -17.26
C SER A 55 5.90 0.00 -16.56
N GLY A 56 5.94 0.15 -15.23
CA GLY A 56 4.86 0.72 -14.42
C GLY A 56 3.80 -0.26 -13.96
N ARG A 57 3.95 -1.56 -14.22
CA ARG A 57 2.99 -2.59 -13.81
C ARG A 57 3.70 -3.89 -13.43
N PRO A 58 3.07 -4.73 -12.58
CA PRO A 58 1.92 -4.43 -11.72
C PRO A 58 2.24 -3.33 -10.68
N HIS A 59 1.21 -2.75 -10.06
CA HIS A 59 1.39 -1.76 -8.99
C HIS A 59 1.84 -2.42 -7.68
N ALA A 60 2.44 -1.64 -6.78
CA ALA A 60 3.05 -2.14 -5.55
C ALA A 60 2.06 -2.90 -4.64
N GLU A 61 0.83 -2.39 -4.53
CA GLU A 61 -0.26 -2.97 -3.74
C GLU A 61 -0.64 -4.35 -4.27
N GLU A 62 -0.76 -4.46 -5.59
CA GLU A 62 -1.09 -5.73 -6.26
C GLU A 62 0.01 -6.77 -6.03
N VAL A 63 1.28 -6.36 -6.16
CA VAL A 63 2.43 -7.25 -5.89
C VAL A 63 2.44 -7.72 -4.43
N ALA A 64 2.16 -6.83 -3.49
CA ALA A 64 2.14 -7.17 -2.07
C ALA A 64 0.95 -8.09 -1.73
N LEU A 65 -0.24 -7.78 -2.24
CA LEU A 65 -1.47 -8.53 -1.99
C LEU A 65 -1.46 -9.92 -2.64
N LYS A 66 -0.84 -10.09 -3.81
CA LYS A 66 -0.75 -11.41 -4.47
C LYS A 66 0.07 -12.44 -3.70
N LYS A 67 0.91 -12.01 -2.75
CA LYS A 67 1.78 -12.90 -1.95
C LYS A 67 1.16 -13.30 -0.60
N ILE A 68 -0.04 -12.81 -0.29
CA ILE A 68 -0.74 -13.14 0.96
C ILE A 68 -1.96 -14.01 0.65
N ASN A 69 -2.10 -15.09 1.42
CA ASN A 69 -3.23 -16.01 1.25
C ASN A 69 -4.43 -15.62 2.14
N ASN A 70 -4.15 -15.06 3.32
CA ASN A 70 -5.16 -14.71 4.31
C ASN A 70 -4.84 -13.35 4.91
N VAL A 71 -5.86 -12.50 5.06
CA VAL A 71 -5.76 -11.21 5.75
C VAL A 71 -6.38 -11.33 7.14
N SER A 72 -5.69 -10.82 8.15
CA SER A 72 -6.20 -10.70 9.51
C SER A 72 -6.46 -9.23 9.87
N LYS A 73 -7.27 -9.00 10.91
CA LYS A 73 -7.52 -7.66 11.47
C LYS A 73 -6.26 -6.99 12.06
N ASP A 74 -5.23 -7.79 12.31
CA ASP A 74 -3.95 -7.36 12.90
C ASP A 74 -2.92 -6.95 11.84
N MET A 75 -3.26 -7.10 10.56
CA MET A 75 -2.42 -6.65 9.45
C MET A 75 -2.59 -5.15 9.17
N ILE A 76 -1.48 -4.50 8.87
CA ILE A 76 -1.40 -3.10 8.47
C ILE A 76 -0.63 -3.01 7.15
N MET A 77 -1.19 -2.25 6.21
CA MET A 77 -0.52 -1.90 4.94
C MET A 77 0.16 -0.54 5.06
N TYR A 78 1.39 -0.43 4.57
CA TYR A 78 2.16 0.81 4.49
C TYR A 78 2.45 1.09 3.02
N LEU A 79 1.99 2.24 2.54
CA LEU A 79 2.04 2.60 1.13
C LEU A 79 2.66 3.97 0.94
N THR A 80 3.62 4.05 0.03
CA THR A 80 4.38 5.31 -0.20
C THR A 80 3.60 6.39 -0.96
N LEU A 81 2.54 6.03 -1.67
CA LEU A 81 1.69 6.94 -2.45
C LEU A 81 0.23 6.51 -2.33
N GLU A 82 -0.72 7.45 -2.39
CA GLU A 82 -2.15 7.16 -2.39
C GLU A 82 -2.50 6.13 -3.49
N PRO A 83 -3.27 5.06 -3.16
CA PRO A 83 -3.53 4.00 -4.13
C PRO A 83 -4.45 4.51 -5.23
N CYS A 84 -4.20 4.07 -6.47
CA CYS A 84 -4.93 4.62 -7.62
C CYS A 84 -6.45 4.38 -7.49
N PHE A 85 -7.22 5.43 -7.81
CA PHE A 85 -8.68 5.42 -7.74
C PHE A 85 -9.34 5.08 -9.08
N HIS A 86 -8.77 5.61 -10.17
CA HIS A 86 -9.38 5.54 -11.48
C HIS A 86 -9.17 4.15 -12.12
N LYS A 87 -10.20 3.68 -12.82
CA LYS A 87 -10.15 2.43 -13.59
C LYS A 87 -9.35 2.67 -14.87
N SER A 88 -8.41 1.78 -15.14
CA SER A 88 -7.73 1.71 -16.44
C SER A 88 -8.02 0.34 -17.07
N ARG A 89 -6.98 -0.41 -17.44
CA ARG A 89 -7.08 -1.79 -17.96
C ARG A 89 -7.39 -2.81 -16.86
N PHE A 90 -7.05 -2.50 -15.60
CA PHE A 90 -7.22 -3.38 -14.44
C PHE A 90 -8.09 -2.72 -13.37
N SER A 91 -8.53 -3.52 -12.38
CA SER A 91 -9.23 -3.00 -11.21
C SER A 91 -8.34 -1.99 -10.46
N PRO A 92 -8.89 -0.82 -10.04
CA PRO A 92 -8.15 0.15 -9.24
C PRO A 92 -7.51 -0.47 -8.00
N CYS A 93 -6.33 0.00 -7.62
CA CYS A 93 -5.64 -0.49 -6.42
C CYS A 93 -6.48 -0.30 -5.16
N VAL A 94 -7.27 0.78 -5.08
CA VAL A 94 -8.21 1.01 -3.98
C VAL A 94 -9.22 -0.14 -3.82
N ASP A 95 -9.70 -0.70 -4.93
CA ASP A 95 -10.67 -1.80 -4.92
C ASP A 95 -10.00 -3.12 -4.56
N GLN A 96 -8.77 -3.34 -5.02
CA GLN A 96 -7.96 -4.49 -4.60
C GLN A 96 -7.72 -4.48 -3.08
N ILE A 97 -7.42 -3.31 -2.50
CA ILE A 97 -7.24 -3.17 -1.05
C ILE A 97 -8.55 -3.46 -0.31
N ILE A 98 -9.68 -2.90 -0.76
CA ILE A 98 -10.99 -3.16 -0.15
C ILE A 98 -11.31 -4.66 -0.18
N ASN A 99 -11.15 -5.29 -1.34
CA ASN A 99 -11.44 -6.71 -1.54
C ASN A 99 -10.48 -7.63 -0.77
N SER A 100 -9.25 -7.18 -0.49
CA SER A 100 -8.30 -7.96 0.32
C SER A 100 -8.74 -8.14 1.77
N GLY A 101 -9.62 -7.29 2.28
CA GLY A 101 -10.03 -7.29 3.69
C GLY A 101 -9.10 -6.54 4.63
N ILE A 102 -8.04 -5.88 4.15
CA ILE A 102 -7.16 -5.02 4.96
C ILE A 102 -7.99 -3.89 5.59
N LYS A 103 -7.84 -3.68 6.90
CA LYS A 103 -8.63 -2.69 7.67
C LYS A 103 -7.84 -1.48 8.15
N LYS A 104 -6.51 -1.47 8.00
CA LYS A 104 -5.63 -0.38 8.40
C LYS A 104 -4.56 -0.14 7.35
N ILE A 105 -4.44 1.10 6.89
CA ILE A 105 -3.44 1.52 5.92
C ILE A 105 -2.82 2.85 6.35
N PHE A 106 -1.52 2.97 6.17
CA PHE A 106 -0.74 4.20 6.32
C PHE A 106 -0.26 4.63 4.93
N ILE A 107 -0.49 5.88 4.56
CA ILE A 107 -0.15 6.45 3.25
C ILE A 107 0.81 7.61 3.44
N ALA A 108 2.00 7.56 2.85
CA ALA A 108 2.99 8.63 3.03
C ALA A 108 2.69 9.91 2.25
N SER A 109 2.14 9.81 1.05
CA SER A 109 1.85 10.96 0.19
C SER A 109 0.52 10.80 -0.53
N LEU A 110 -0.20 11.90 -0.70
CA LEU A 110 -1.34 11.97 -1.60
C LEU A 110 -0.86 11.89 -3.05
N ASP A 111 -1.70 11.38 -3.94
CA ASP A 111 -1.42 11.33 -5.37
C ASP A 111 -1.65 12.75 -5.95
N PRO A 112 -0.68 13.34 -6.68
CA PRO A 112 -0.88 14.63 -7.34
C PRO A 112 -1.88 14.56 -8.52
N ASP A 113 -2.18 13.36 -9.06
CA ASP A 113 -3.15 13.21 -10.14
C ASP A 113 -4.57 13.46 -9.64
N ASN A 114 -5.25 14.46 -10.19
CA ASN A 114 -6.64 14.81 -9.86
C ASN A 114 -7.65 13.67 -10.03
N ARG A 115 -7.33 12.65 -10.84
CA ARG A 115 -8.14 11.44 -10.99
C ARG A 115 -8.07 10.53 -9.76
N THR A 116 -7.02 10.65 -8.94
CA THR A 116 -6.82 9.89 -7.70
C THR A 116 -6.92 10.76 -6.45
N HIS A 117 -6.34 11.95 -6.45
CA HIS A 117 -6.14 12.82 -5.29
C HIS A 117 -7.33 12.85 -4.33
N ASN A 118 -7.12 12.36 -3.10
CA ASN A 118 -8.09 12.23 -2.01
C ASN A 118 -9.33 11.35 -2.30
N LYS A 119 -9.54 10.86 -3.52
CA LYS A 119 -10.70 10.04 -3.88
C LYS A 119 -10.56 8.62 -3.35
N SER A 120 -9.36 8.05 -3.38
CA SER A 120 -9.16 6.70 -2.86
C SER A 120 -9.23 6.67 -1.33
N ILE A 121 -8.69 7.69 -0.66
CA ILE A 121 -8.82 7.85 0.80
C ILE A 121 -10.28 7.90 1.22
N LYS A 122 -11.11 8.70 0.53
CA LYS A 122 -12.55 8.78 0.79
C LYS A 122 -13.23 7.41 0.60
N LYS A 123 -12.89 6.68 -0.48
CA LYS A 123 -13.44 5.36 -0.75
C LYS A 123 -13.04 4.31 0.30
N LEU A 124 -11.78 4.31 0.73
CA LEU A 124 -11.28 3.43 1.81
C LEU A 124 -12.03 3.69 3.12
N LYS A 125 -12.14 4.96 3.53
CA LYS A 125 -12.86 5.34 4.75
C LYS A 125 -14.34 4.94 4.69
N LYS A 126 -15.02 5.13 3.55
CA LYS A 126 -16.41 4.70 3.33
C LYS A 126 -16.59 3.17 3.47
N ASN A 127 -15.54 2.40 3.23
CA ASN A 127 -15.52 0.93 3.38
C ASN A 127 -14.96 0.47 4.74
N ASN A 128 -15.01 1.33 5.76
CA ASN A 128 -14.57 1.03 7.12
C ASN A 128 -13.08 0.66 7.24
N ILE A 129 -12.24 1.21 6.36
CA ILE A 129 -10.78 1.08 6.44
C ILE A 129 -10.22 2.32 7.12
N LYS A 130 -9.42 2.12 8.18
CA LYS A 130 -8.72 3.20 8.86
C LYS A 130 -7.52 3.62 8.01
N VAL A 131 -7.51 4.88 7.61
CA VAL A 131 -6.45 5.49 6.80
C VAL A 131 -5.72 6.53 7.66
N TYR A 132 -4.40 6.42 7.69
CA TYR A 132 -3.48 7.30 8.39
C TYR A 132 -2.50 7.93 7.42
#